data_AF-A0A8J7KTR2-F1
#
_entry.id   AF-A0A8J7KTR2-F1
#
_cell.length_a   1.000
_cell.length_b   1.000
_cell.length_c   1.000
_cell.angle_alpha   90.00
_cell.angle_beta   90.00
_cell.angle_gamma   90.00
#
_symmetry.space_group_name_H-M   'P 1'
#
loop_
_entity.id
_entity.type
_entity.pdbx_description
1 polymer ?
#
loop_
_entity_poly.entity_id
_entity_poly.type
_entity_poly.pdbx_seq_one_letter_code
_entity_poly.pdbx_strand_id
1 'polypeptide(L)'
;MNKQVIQETINELHRMKKRLTGAQGCSVKHEEENSYSAKCLRLAISALTHQLTNGWIPVTKGLPENEERVFILANKRSYNGDIIQIRTTAMYEDGTLHTEDSSYVWEDNDFEYCEETDDYIIPEGWFEQNMYCEEYGIIDDFVTHWMPLPELPRESD
;
A
#
# COMPACT_ATOMS: atom_id res chain seq x y z
N MET A 1 -10.50 -2.88 -22.02
CA MET A 1 -9.22 -2.52 -22.66
C MET A 1 -8.22 -3.61 -22.35
N ASN A 2 -7.39 -4.08 -23.30
CA ASN A 2 -6.41 -5.13 -22.98
C ASN A 2 -5.22 -4.54 -22.18
N LYS A 3 -4.45 -5.39 -21.48
CA LYS A 3 -3.34 -4.94 -20.62
C LYS A 3 -2.27 -4.15 -21.38
N GLN A 4 -2.00 -4.51 -22.63
CA GLN A 4 -1.01 -3.82 -23.47
C GLN A 4 -1.42 -2.37 -23.77
N VAL A 5 -2.66 -2.15 -24.20
CA VAL A 5 -3.18 -0.80 -24.49
C VAL A 5 -3.20 0.05 -23.22
N ILE A 6 -3.56 -0.52 -22.06
CA ILE A 6 -3.49 0.19 -20.78
C ILE A 6 -2.06 0.65 -20.48
N GLN A 7 -1.07 -0.24 -20.62
CA GLN A 7 0.33 0.08 -20.36
C GLN A 7 0.89 1.15 -21.31
N GLU A 8 0.58 1.05 -22.61
CA GLU A 8 0.98 2.05 -23.60
C GLU A 8 0.36 3.41 -23.30
N THR A 9 -0.91 3.44 -22.88
CA THR A 9 -1.61 4.67 -22.46
C THR A 9 -0.94 5.30 -21.24
N ILE A 10 -0.62 4.51 -20.20
CA ILE A 10 0.10 5.00 -19.01
C ILE A 10 1.44 5.62 -19.39
N ASN A 11 2.19 4.96 -20.28
CA ASN A 11 3.49 5.46 -20.74
C ASN A 11 3.38 6.81 -21.44
N GLU A 12 2.37 7.01 -22.28
CA GLU A 12 2.14 8.30 -22.95
C GLU A 12 1.69 9.39 -21.95
N LEU A 13 0.84 9.07 -20.98
CA LEU A 13 0.44 10.00 -19.93
C LEU A 13 1.64 10.47 -19.09
N HIS A 14 2.61 9.59 -18.80
CA HIS A 14 3.86 9.98 -18.16
C HIS A 14 4.68 10.96 -19.02
N ARG A 15 4.76 10.74 -20.33
CA ARG A 15 5.44 11.68 -21.25
C ARG A 15 4.73 13.03 -21.30
N MET A 16 3.40 13.04 -21.33
CA MET A 16 2.59 14.26 -21.24
C MET A 16 2.87 15.02 -19.94
N LYS A 17 2.84 14.34 -18.79
CA LYS A 17 3.13 14.94 -17.48
C LYS A 17 4.53 15.56 -17.45
N LYS A 18 5.55 14.87 -17.96
CA LYS A 18 6.93 15.36 -18.02
C LYS A 18 7.07 16.63 -18.87
N ARG A 19 6.40 16.69 -20.03
CA ARG A 19 6.37 17.89 -20.89
C ARG A 19 5.75 19.08 -20.15
N LEU A 20 4.67 18.82 -19.43
CA LEU A 20 3.89 19.84 -18.72
C LEU A 20 4.65 20.43 -17.52
N THR A 21 5.36 19.58 -16.76
CA THR A 21 6.20 20.05 -15.63
C THR A 21 7.51 20.72 -16.09
N GLY A 22 8.01 20.39 -17.28
CA GLY A 22 9.23 20.98 -17.84
C GLY A 22 9.04 22.36 -18.48
N ALA A 23 7.81 22.83 -18.63
CA ALA A 23 7.46 24.10 -19.28
C ALA A 23 7.30 25.28 -18.31
N GLN A 24 7.78 25.16 -17.06
CA GLN A 24 7.64 26.21 -16.04
C GLN A 24 8.38 27.50 -16.43
N GLY A 25 7.62 28.60 -16.60
CA GLY A 25 8.17 29.92 -16.97
C GLY A 25 7.19 30.94 -17.57
N CYS A 26 5.93 30.57 -17.83
CA CYS A 26 4.92 31.50 -18.37
C CYS A 26 3.77 31.71 -17.39
N SER A 27 3.42 32.99 -17.13
CA SER A 27 2.17 33.55 -16.58
C SER A 27 1.39 32.77 -15.48
N VAL A 28 0.95 33.46 -14.43
CA VAL A 28 0.12 32.90 -13.32
C VAL A 28 -1.09 32.07 -13.80
N LYS A 29 -1.81 32.51 -14.84
CA LYS A 29 -2.94 31.72 -15.40
C LYS A 29 -2.50 30.39 -16.02
N HIS A 30 -1.33 30.41 -16.65
CA HIS A 30 -0.76 29.23 -17.27
C HIS A 30 -0.18 28.28 -16.21
N GLU A 31 0.28 28.79 -15.06
CA GLU A 31 0.66 27.98 -13.90
C GLU A 31 -0.56 27.25 -13.29
N GLU A 32 -1.71 27.91 -13.14
CA GLU A 32 -2.95 27.30 -12.62
C GLU A 32 -3.52 26.22 -13.56
N GLU A 33 -3.60 26.49 -14.87
CA GLU A 33 -4.05 25.53 -15.88
C GLU A 33 -3.10 24.32 -15.97
N ASN A 34 -1.79 24.55 -15.85
CA ASN A 34 -0.80 23.48 -15.80
C ASN A 34 -0.96 22.64 -14.52
N SER A 35 -1.29 23.26 -13.39
CA SER A 35 -1.55 22.55 -12.13
C SER A 35 -2.76 21.61 -12.25
N TYR A 36 -3.89 22.10 -12.79
CA TYR A 36 -5.08 21.27 -12.97
C TYR A 36 -4.83 20.13 -13.97
N SER A 37 -4.16 20.41 -15.09
CA SER A 37 -3.80 19.40 -16.09
C SER A 37 -2.89 18.32 -15.50
N ALA A 38 -1.90 18.71 -14.68
CA ALA A 38 -1.04 17.76 -13.97
C ALA A 38 -1.83 16.88 -12.99
N LYS A 39 -2.82 17.45 -12.29
CA LYS A 39 -3.74 16.68 -11.42
C LYS A 39 -4.56 15.67 -12.22
N CYS A 40 -5.16 16.06 -13.33
CA CYS A 40 -5.92 15.14 -14.20
C CYS A 40 -5.04 14.00 -14.73
N LEU A 41 -3.82 14.31 -15.19
CA LEU A 41 -2.88 13.29 -15.66
C LEU A 41 -2.52 12.30 -14.54
N ARG A 42 -2.27 12.79 -13.31
CA ARG A 42 -2.02 11.93 -12.15
C ARG A 42 -3.21 10.99 -11.86
N LEU A 43 -4.43 11.52 -11.87
CA LEU A 43 -5.64 10.73 -11.64
C LEU A 43 -5.83 9.65 -12.73
N ALA A 44 -5.63 10.01 -14.00
CA ALA A 44 -5.73 9.06 -15.11
C ALA A 44 -4.68 7.95 -15.03
N ILE A 45 -3.42 8.31 -14.71
CA ILE A 45 -2.35 7.32 -14.48
C ILE A 45 -2.72 6.39 -13.33
N SER A 46 -3.20 6.93 -12.21
CA SER A 46 -3.60 6.14 -11.04
C SER A 46 -4.71 5.14 -11.39
N ALA A 47 -5.80 5.61 -12.01
CA ALA A 47 -6.93 4.77 -12.38
C ALA A 47 -6.54 3.66 -13.38
N LEU A 48 -5.74 3.98 -14.39
CA LEU A 48 -5.28 2.99 -15.37
C LEU A 48 -4.29 1.98 -14.76
N THR A 49 -3.42 2.44 -13.86
CA THR A 49 -2.50 1.54 -13.13
C THR A 49 -3.30 0.57 -12.26
N HIS A 50 -4.30 1.06 -11.52
CA HIS A 50 -5.22 0.23 -10.74
C HIS A 50 -5.93 -0.80 -11.62
N GLN A 51 -6.40 -0.41 -12.81
CA GLN A 51 -7.02 -1.33 -13.76
C GLN A 51 -6.02 -2.38 -14.30
N LEU A 52 -4.75 -2.00 -14.49
CA LEU A 52 -3.72 -2.91 -15.01
C LEU A 52 -3.33 -3.98 -13.98
N THR A 53 -3.19 -3.58 -12.72
CA THR A 53 -2.73 -4.43 -11.62
C THR A 53 -3.86 -5.09 -10.83
N ASN A 54 -5.13 -4.78 -11.15
CA ASN A 54 -6.29 -5.12 -10.34
C ASN A 54 -6.18 -4.60 -8.89
N GLY A 55 -5.56 -3.43 -8.71
CA GLY A 55 -5.36 -2.81 -7.39
C GLY A 55 -4.16 -3.33 -6.59
N TRP A 56 -3.49 -4.41 -7.03
CA TRP A 56 -2.30 -4.92 -6.34
C TRP A 56 -1.09 -4.00 -6.52
N ILE A 57 -0.45 -3.65 -5.41
CA ILE A 57 0.74 -2.79 -5.31
C ILE A 57 1.91 -3.70 -4.90
N PRO A 58 2.99 -3.80 -5.70
CA PRO A 58 4.18 -4.52 -5.29
C PRO A 58 4.82 -3.83 -4.08
N VAL A 59 5.28 -4.60 -3.08
CA VAL A 59 5.98 -4.04 -1.89
C VAL A 59 7.20 -3.19 -2.28
N THR A 60 7.82 -3.48 -3.43
CA THR A 60 8.94 -2.71 -4.00
C THR A 60 8.56 -1.31 -4.51
N LYS A 61 7.28 -0.99 -4.58
CA LYS A 61 6.76 0.33 -4.97
C LYS A 61 6.31 1.18 -3.77
N GLY A 62 6.23 0.57 -2.60
CA GLY A 62 5.75 1.19 -1.38
C GLY A 62 5.09 0.15 -0.49
N LEU A 63 5.08 0.44 0.79
CA LEU A 63 4.39 -0.30 1.84
C LEU A 63 3.16 0.53 2.26
N PRO A 64 2.13 -0.10 2.84
CA PRO A 64 1.04 0.64 3.46
C PRO A 64 1.54 1.40 4.69
N GLU A 65 0.75 2.35 5.17
CA GLU A 65 1.07 3.06 6.42
C GLU A 65 0.93 2.11 7.62
N ASN A 66 1.57 2.45 8.76
CA ASN A 66 1.43 1.71 10.01
C ASN A 66 -0.05 1.52 10.37
N GLU A 67 -0.38 0.33 10.87
CA GLU A 67 -1.75 -0.10 11.22
C GLU A 67 -2.77 -0.12 10.07
N GLU A 68 -2.38 0.22 8.83
CA GLU A 68 -3.29 0.19 7.69
C GLU A 68 -3.62 -1.26 7.32
N ARG A 69 -4.89 -1.60 7.49
CA ARG A 69 -5.41 -2.92 7.14
C ARG A 69 -5.53 -3.07 5.63
N VAL A 70 -4.86 -4.10 5.10
CA VAL A 70 -4.79 -4.39 3.67
C VAL A 70 -4.99 -5.87 3.39
N PHE A 71 -5.28 -6.21 2.12
CA PHE A 71 -5.05 -7.56 1.62
C PHE A 71 -3.59 -7.71 1.21
N ILE A 72 -3.00 -8.87 1.50
CA ILE A 72 -1.65 -9.21 1.05
C ILE A 72 -1.64 -10.43 0.13
N LEU A 73 -0.55 -10.57 -0.61
CA LEU A 73 -0.18 -11.77 -1.37
C LEU A 73 1.21 -12.24 -0.93
N ALA A 74 1.27 -13.33 -0.20
CA ALA A 74 2.50 -13.95 0.27
C ALA A 74 2.84 -15.23 -0.49
N ASN A 75 4.13 -15.46 -0.71
CA ASN A 75 4.64 -16.73 -1.19
C ASN A 75 5.07 -17.57 0.02
N LYS A 76 4.32 -18.64 0.28
CA LYS A 76 4.62 -19.60 1.34
C LYS A 76 5.27 -20.85 0.77
N ARG A 77 6.32 -21.33 1.43
CA ARG A 77 6.89 -22.65 1.11
C ARG A 77 6.04 -23.73 1.79
N SER A 78 5.44 -24.60 1.00
CA SER A 78 4.72 -25.78 1.51
C SER A 78 5.70 -26.83 2.05
N TYR A 79 5.18 -27.77 2.83
CA TYR A 79 5.96 -28.89 3.37
C TYR A 79 6.69 -29.70 2.28
N ASN A 80 6.11 -29.82 1.09
CA ASN A 80 6.69 -30.56 -0.03
C ASN A 80 7.75 -29.75 -0.82
N GLY A 81 8.03 -28.52 -0.40
CA GLY A 81 8.99 -27.63 -1.05
C GLY A 81 8.41 -26.74 -2.15
N ASP A 82 7.15 -26.96 -2.56
CA ASP A 82 6.47 -26.11 -3.54
C ASP A 82 6.14 -24.74 -2.96
N ILE A 83 6.19 -23.70 -3.80
CA ILE A 83 5.74 -22.35 -3.44
C ILE A 83 4.24 -22.26 -3.71
N ILE A 84 3.47 -21.93 -2.68
CA ILE A 84 2.05 -21.63 -2.77
C ILE A 84 1.82 -20.14 -2.51
N GLN A 85 0.80 -19.59 -3.16
CA GLN A 85 0.38 -18.21 -2.96
C GLN A 85 -0.78 -18.13 -1.97
N ILE A 86 -0.62 -17.33 -0.93
CA ILE A 86 -1.64 -17.09 0.08
C ILE A 86 -2.09 -15.64 -0.01
N ARG A 87 -3.41 -15.45 0.08
CA ARG A 87 -4.02 -14.13 0.26
C ARG A 87 -4.73 -14.11 1.61
N THR A 88 -4.40 -13.12 2.42
CA THR A 88 -5.00 -12.90 3.73
C THR A 88 -5.05 -11.40 4.02
N THR A 89 -5.64 -11.02 5.15
CA THR A 89 -5.62 -9.66 5.68
C THR A 89 -4.43 -9.47 6.61
N ALA A 90 -3.75 -8.35 6.49
CA ALA A 90 -2.60 -8.01 7.32
C ALA A 90 -2.45 -6.50 7.44
N MET A 91 -1.53 -6.09 8.30
CA MET A 91 -0.97 -4.74 8.37
C MET A 91 0.56 -4.81 8.35
N TYR A 92 1.19 -3.69 7.98
CA TYR A 92 2.64 -3.54 8.00
C TYR A 92 3.00 -2.53 9.09
N GLU A 93 4.07 -2.81 9.84
CA GLU A 93 4.67 -1.86 10.76
C GLU A 93 6.11 -1.58 10.33
N ASP A 94 6.53 -0.33 10.41
CA ASP A 94 7.85 0.13 9.96
C ASP A 94 8.93 0.14 11.06
N GLY A 95 8.60 -0.35 12.26
CA GLY A 95 9.52 -0.36 13.39
C GLY A 95 9.60 0.95 14.17
N THR A 96 8.69 1.91 13.93
CA THR A 96 8.71 3.21 14.61
C THR A 96 7.54 3.44 15.56
N LEU A 97 6.53 2.57 15.53
CA LEU A 97 5.32 2.69 16.35
C LEU A 97 5.54 2.08 17.74
N HIS A 98 5.17 2.85 18.76
CA HIS A 98 5.19 2.45 20.16
C HIS A 98 3.87 1.78 20.54
N THR A 99 3.89 0.81 21.47
CA THR A 99 2.68 0.08 21.83
C THR A 99 1.62 0.96 22.51
N GLU A 100 2.00 2.02 23.24
CA GLU A 100 1.06 2.99 23.80
C GLU A 100 0.37 3.87 22.74
N ASP A 101 1.03 4.10 21.60
CA ASP A 101 0.51 4.89 20.48
C ASP A 101 -0.31 4.05 19.49
N SER A 102 -0.37 2.73 19.69
CA SER A 102 -1.08 1.80 18.82
C SER A 102 -2.59 1.80 19.06
N SER A 103 -3.36 1.64 17.99
CA SER A 103 -4.80 1.39 18.04
C SER A 103 -5.13 -0.06 18.46
N TYR A 104 -4.13 -0.93 18.56
CA TYR A 104 -4.26 -2.35 18.84
C TYR A 104 -3.62 -2.73 20.17
N VAL A 105 -4.14 -3.78 20.79
CA VAL A 105 -3.58 -4.35 22.01
C VAL A 105 -2.57 -5.44 21.62
N TRP A 106 -1.30 -5.18 21.88
CA TRP A 106 -0.19 -6.08 21.58
C TRP A 106 0.19 -6.94 22.80
N GLU A 107 -0.69 -7.85 23.21
CA GLU A 107 -0.43 -8.73 24.37
C GLU A 107 0.63 -9.81 24.08
N ASP A 108 1.39 -10.20 25.10
CA ASP A 108 2.35 -11.31 25.09
C ASP A 108 3.42 -11.28 23.99
N ASN A 109 3.75 -10.09 23.48
CA ASN A 109 4.78 -9.93 22.46
C ASN A 109 6.18 -9.69 23.07
N ASP A 110 7.19 -10.39 22.53
CA ASP A 110 8.60 -10.23 22.90
C ASP A 110 9.24 -9.08 22.10
N PHE A 111 8.72 -7.87 22.31
CA PHE A 111 9.16 -6.65 21.62
C PHE A 111 10.35 -6.00 22.32
N GLU A 112 11.10 -5.18 21.58
CA GLU A 112 12.22 -4.42 22.15
C GLU A 112 11.67 -3.31 23.05
N TYR A 113 12.08 -3.33 24.32
CA TYR A 113 11.75 -2.29 25.28
C TYR A 113 12.68 -1.09 25.11
N CYS A 114 12.10 0.11 24.98
CA CYS A 114 12.79 1.38 24.87
C CYS A 114 12.77 2.10 26.22
N GLU A 115 13.92 2.11 26.91
CA GLU A 115 14.06 2.78 28.21
C GLU A 115 13.78 4.30 28.15
N GLU A 116 13.97 4.94 26.99
CA GLU A 116 13.76 6.39 26.83
C GLU A 116 12.28 6.76 26.86
N THR A 117 11.43 5.92 26.28
CA THR A 117 9.98 6.13 26.20
C THR A 117 9.21 5.36 27.26
N ASP A 118 9.87 4.48 28.03
CA ASP A 118 9.25 3.55 28.98
C ASP A 118 8.17 2.67 28.31
N ASP A 119 8.41 2.26 27.06
CA ASP A 119 7.43 1.54 26.24
C ASP A 119 8.11 0.55 25.27
N TYR A 120 7.34 -0.33 24.65
CA TYR A 120 7.81 -1.28 23.64
C TYR A 120 7.66 -0.73 22.23
N ILE A 121 8.63 -1.03 21.37
CA ILE A 121 8.59 -0.69 19.95
C ILE A 121 8.06 -1.89 19.17
N ILE A 122 7.00 -1.69 18.39
CA ILE A 122 6.44 -2.71 17.52
C ILE A 122 7.45 -2.97 16.38
N PRO A 123 7.91 -4.21 16.16
CA PRO A 123 8.98 -4.49 15.22
C PRO A 123 8.53 -4.32 13.78
N GLU A 124 9.48 -3.97 12.91
CA GLU A 124 9.25 -3.87 11.47
C GLU A 124 8.80 -5.23 10.91
N GLY A 125 7.67 -5.27 10.21
CA GLY A 125 7.19 -6.51 9.63
C GLY A 125 5.71 -6.53 9.25
N TRP A 126 5.28 -7.70 8.76
CA TRP A 126 3.89 -7.97 8.43
C TRP A 126 3.22 -8.75 9.55
N PHE A 127 2.03 -8.32 9.95
CA PHE A 127 1.23 -8.96 10.98
C PHE A 127 -0.12 -9.36 10.37
N GLU A 128 -0.40 -10.67 10.35
CA GLU A 128 -1.71 -11.20 9.95
C GLU A 128 -2.75 -10.70 10.95
N GLN A 129 -3.84 -10.16 10.42
CA GLN A 129 -4.93 -9.63 11.22
C GLN A 129 -6.19 -10.44 10.98
N ASN A 130 -6.56 -11.25 11.97
CA ASN A 130 -7.80 -12.01 11.92
C ASN A 130 -8.99 -11.13 12.35
N MET A 131 -9.90 -10.87 11.41
CA MET A 131 -10.99 -9.89 11.61
C MET A 131 -12.04 -10.25 12.67
N TYR A 132 -12.08 -11.50 13.14
CA TYR A 132 -13.07 -11.96 14.13
C TYR A 132 -12.46 -12.51 15.42
N CYS A 133 -11.22 -13.00 15.40
CA CYS A 133 -10.59 -13.55 16.60
C CYS A 133 -9.57 -12.62 17.25
N GLU A 134 -9.32 -11.42 16.69
CA GLU A 134 -8.38 -10.41 17.23
C GLU A 134 -6.99 -10.98 17.58
N GLU A 135 -6.62 -12.10 16.96
CA GLU A 135 -5.29 -12.70 17.07
C GLU A 135 -4.38 -12.15 15.97
N TYR A 136 -3.20 -11.68 16.38
CA TYR A 136 -2.16 -11.18 15.51
C TYR A 136 -1.06 -12.23 15.37
N GLY A 137 -0.67 -12.53 14.13
CA GLY A 137 0.40 -13.46 13.85
C GLY A 137 1.48 -12.82 13.00
N ILE A 138 2.75 -12.97 13.38
CA ILE A 138 3.87 -12.54 12.52
C ILE A 138 3.82 -13.34 11.21
N ILE A 139 3.83 -12.65 10.09
CA ILE A 139 3.95 -13.26 8.77
C ILE A 139 5.43 -13.34 8.40
N ASP A 140 6.02 -14.51 8.61
CA ASP A 140 7.41 -14.83 8.23
C ASP A 140 7.53 -15.33 6.76
N ASP A 141 6.43 -15.26 5.99
CA ASP A 141 6.40 -15.60 4.57
C ASP A 141 6.76 -14.37 3.70
N PHE A 142 7.19 -14.62 2.45
CA PHE A 142 7.61 -13.53 1.56
C PHE A 142 6.39 -12.80 0.96
N VAL A 143 5.99 -11.68 1.55
CA VAL A 143 4.95 -10.80 1.03
C VAL A 143 5.44 -10.10 -0.24
N THR A 144 4.67 -10.26 -1.33
CA THR A 144 5.05 -9.74 -2.65
C THR A 144 4.25 -8.51 -3.05
N HIS A 145 2.98 -8.45 -2.67
CA HIS A 145 2.05 -7.40 -3.04
C HIS A 145 1.05 -7.17 -1.91
N TRP A 146 0.48 -5.97 -1.88
CA TRP A 146 -0.65 -5.62 -1.03
C TRP A 146 -1.68 -4.82 -1.82
N MET A 147 -2.89 -4.67 -1.30
CA MET A 147 -3.89 -3.74 -1.80
C MET A 147 -4.80 -3.25 -0.67
N PRO A 148 -5.29 -2.00 -0.71
CA PRO A 148 -6.25 -1.52 0.28
C PRO A 148 -7.51 -2.38 0.26
N LEU A 149 -8.18 -2.46 1.41
CA LEU A 149 -9.50 -3.08 1.47
C LEU A 149 -10.50 -2.27 0.61
N PRO A 150 -11.51 -2.93 0.02
CA PRO A 150 -12.60 -2.22 -0.64
C PRO A 150 -13.27 -1.24 0.34
N GLU A 151 -13.65 -0.07 -0.17
CA GLU A 151 -14.53 0.82 0.59
C GLU A 151 -15.82 0.08 0.98
N LEU A 152 -16.32 0.37 2.17
CA LEU A 152 -17.63 -0.13 2.57
C LEU A 152 -18.68 0.31 1.54
N PRO A 153 -19.67 -0.56 1.23
CA PRO A 153 -20.78 -0.15 0.38
C PRO A 153 -21.41 1.11 0.95
N ARG A 154 -21.65 2.11 0.10
CA ARG A 154 -22.51 3.23 0.48
C ARG A 154 -23.91 2.69 0.72
N GLU A 155 -24.56 3.13 1.79
CA GLU A 155 -25.99 2.86 1.95
C GLU A 155 -26.70 3.37 0.71
N SER A 156 -27.39 2.46 0.02
CA SER A 156 -28.31 2.82 -1.04
C SER A 156 -29.59 3.34 -0.39
N ASP A 157 -29.90 4.62 -0.60
CA ASP A 157 -31.20 5.22 -0.28
C ASP A 157 -32.38 4.47 -0.94
#